data_AF-A0A947E3P7-F1
#
_entry.id   AF-A0A947E3P7-F1
#
_cell.length_a   1.000
_cell.length_b   1.000
_cell.length_c   1.000
_cell.angle_alpha   90.00
_cell.angle_beta   90.00
_cell.angle_gamma   90.00
#
_symmetry.space_group_name_H-M   'P 1'
#
loop_
_entity.id
_entity.type
_entity.pdbx_description
1 polymer ?
#
loop_
_entity_poly.entity_id
_entity_poly.type
_entity_poly.pdbx_seq_one_letter_code
_entity_poly.pdbx_strand_id
1 'polypeptide(L)'
;MPSVAATAANPAEPKRVALVVGNARYTGVPVLVNTLNDAEDVCKTLRELRFEVICAKDLRTRREFKRTVQDFTSKLGPGTAGLFYYAGHGLQIDGENYLVPTEAPIEKKEDVEDETISMRYVMTALEEARSDFNLIILDACRNSPFTRGFTRSTGRGLAPVSETPTGSLVLYSTAANDTASDGPSGQRNSPFTKHLLANMKVPGLTVEALVKKVSAGVQADTHKLTGKRQVPFSYGSFTGDFCFAGCASPTEQAETERLRKEREALERAHADLALREAELRRKAEAEPAPQATRTTAPPKPAAKPVVVPSF
;
A
#
# COMPACT_ATOMS: atom_id res chain seq x y z
N MET A 1 -5.61 -40.84 -18.48
CA MET A 1 -5.00 -39.53 -18.23
C MET A 1 -5.89 -38.79 -17.24
N PRO A 2 -5.53 -38.67 -15.95
CA PRO A 2 -6.29 -37.80 -15.07
C PRO A 2 -5.93 -36.34 -15.38
N SER A 3 -6.96 -35.52 -15.55
CA SER A 3 -6.88 -34.08 -15.76
C SER A 3 -6.26 -33.42 -14.54
N VAL A 4 -5.11 -32.75 -14.73
CA VAL A 4 -4.48 -31.94 -13.70
C VAL A 4 -5.29 -30.66 -13.57
N ALA A 5 -6.04 -30.54 -12.47
CA ALA A 5 -6.72 -29.30 -12.10
C ALA A 5 -5.65 -28.21 -11.90
N ALA A 6 -5.66 -27.20 -12.77
CA ALA A 6 -4.83 -26.03 -12.64
C ALA A 6 -5.18 -25.31 -11.33
N THR A 7 -4.20 -25.16 -10.46
CA THR A 7 -4.26 -24.28 -9.29
C THR A 7 -4.42 -22.85 -9.79
N ALA A 8 -5.62 -22.28 -9.64
CA ALA A 8 -5.84 -20.86 -9.85
C ALA A 8 -4.97 -20.09 -8.85
N ALA A 9 -3.91 -19.46 -9.36
CA ALA A 9 -3.11 -18.52 -8.59
C ALA A 9 -4.03 -17.37 -8.16
N ASN A 10 -4.10 -17.10 -6.86
CA ASN A 10 -4.73 -15.89 -6.34
C ASN A 10 -4.10 -14.70 -7.07
N PRO A 11 -4.87 -13.72 -7.60
CA PRO A 11 -4.27 -12.50 -8.10
C PRO A 11 -3.48 -11.89 -6.93
N ALA A 12 -2.16 -11.77 -7.11
CA ALA A 12 -1.31 -11.09 -6.15
C ALA A 12 -1.89 -9.67 -5.97
N GLU A 13 -2.00 -9.21 -4.71
CA GLU A 13 -2.42 -7.84 -4.45
C GLU A 13 -1.58 -6.87 -5.30
N PRO A 14 -2.20 -5.87 -5.95
CA PRO A 14 -1.47 -4.91 -6.77
C PRO A 14 -0.35 -4.28 -5.95
N LYS A 15 0.81 -4.07 -6.56
CA LYS A 15 1.97 -3.51 -5.87
C LYS A 15 1.62 -2.07 -5.43
N ARG A 16 1.79 -1.78 -4.14
CA ARG A 16 1.46 -0.47 -3.55
C ARG A 16 2.74 0.27 -3.22
N VAL A 17 2.92 1.47 -3.79
CA VAL A 17 4.12 2.29 -3.56
C VAL A 17 3.70 3.66 -3.05
N ALA A 18 4.40 4.18 -2.05
CA ALA A 18 4.13 5.49 -1.49
C ALA A 18 5.38 6.37 -1.42
N LEU A 19 5.22 7.65 -1.70
CA LEU A 19 6.13 8.72 -1.31
C LEU A 19 5.46 9.58 -0.24
N VAL A 20 6.12 9.72 0.90
CA VAL A 20 5.67 10.55 2.02
C VAL A 20 6.74 11.60 2.29
N VAL A 21 6.36 12.87 2.13
CA VAL A 21 7.25 14.02 2.34
C VAL A 21 6.73 14.87 3.50
N GLY A 22 7.59 15.11 4.49
CA GLY A 22 7.32 16.06 5.57
C GLY A 22 8.38 17.15 5.62
N ASN A 23 8.03 18.37 5.23
CA ASN A 23 8.93 19.52 5.27
C ASN A 23 8.52 20.48 6.38
N ALA A 24 9.37 20.65 7.39
CA ALA A 24 9.08 21.41 8.60
C ALA A 24 10.11 22.50 8.93
N ARG A 25 11.40 22.25 8.68
CA ARG A 25 12.51 23.11 9.10
C ARG A 25 12.92 24.08 7.99
N TYR A 26 12.03 24.98 7.65
CA TYR A 26 12.27 25.96 6.59
C TYR A 26 13.25 27.06 7.03
N THR A 27 14.09 27.49 6.10
CA THR A 27 14.96 28.65 6.29
C THR A 27 14.12 29.93 6.34
N GLY A 28 14.35 30.76 7.36
CA GLY A 28 13.72 32.09 7.47
C GLY A 28 12.27 32.13 7.92
N VAL A 29 11.63 30.99 8.25
CA VAL A 29 10.23 30.94 8.71
C VAL A 29 10.05 29.95 9.87
N PRO A 30 8.97 30.07 10.68
CA PRO A 30 8.76 29.20 11.85
C PRO A 30 8.65 27.71 11.49
N VAL A 31 9.15 26.87 12.40
CA VAL A 31 9.13 25.40 12.23
C VAL A 31 7.71 24.84 12.36
N LEU A 32 7.32 23.98 11.42
CA LEU A 32 6.05 23.23 11.48
C LEU A 32 6.24 21.92 12.25
N VAL A 33 6.15 21.98 13.58
CA VAL A 33 6.50 20.87 14.47
C VAL A 33 5.74 19.58 14.16
N ASN A 34 4.44 19.67 13.84
CA ASN A 34 3.58 18.51 13.61
C ASN A 34 3.87 17.81 12.28
N THR A 35 4.40 18.52 11.29
CA THR A 35 4.65 18.00 9.94
C THR A 35 5.61 16.80 9.93
N LEU A 36 6.67 16.81 10.75
CA LEU A 36 7.59 15.67 10.82
C LEU A 36 6.94 14.46 11.50
N ASN A 37 6.10 14.70 12.51
CA ASN A 37 5.35 13.67 13.22
C ASN A 37 4.29 13.03 12.32
N ASP A 38 3.62 13.83 11.51
CA ASP A 38 2.63 13.43 10.52
C ASP A 38 3.25 12.52 9.47
N ALA A 39 4.32 12.98 8.82
CA ALA A 39 5.04 12.17 7.83
C ALA A 39 5.56 10.86 8.42
N GLU A 40 6.08 10.87 9.65
CA GLU A 40 6.58 9.66 10.30
C GLU A 40 5.50 8.61 10.58
N ASP A 41 4.35 9.03 11.11
CA ASP A 41 3.26 8.11 11.42
C ASP A 41 2.55 7.59 10.18
N VAL A 42 2.42 8.42 9.14
CA VAL A 42 1.90 8.01 7.83
C VAL A 42 2.85 6.99 7.22
N CYS A 43 4.16 7.26 7.21
CA CYS A 43 5.18 6.31 6.78
C CYS A 43 5.08 4.96 7.49
N LYS A 44 5.00 4.98 8.82
CA LYS A 44 4.88 3.76 9.64
C LYS A 44 3.61 2.99 9.28
N THR A 45 2.47 3.68 9.23
CA THR A 45 1.17 3.06 8.96
C THR A 45 1.12 2.45 7.55
N LEU A 46 1.64 3.14 6.54
CA LEU A 46 1.67 2.61 5.17
C LEU A 46 2.55 1.36 5.05
N ARG A 47 3.68 1.30 5.77
CA ARG A 47 4.51 0.08 5.84
C ARG A 47 3.77 -1.08 6.51
N GLU A 48 3.07 -0.82 7.61
CA GLU A 48 2.19 -1.83 8.27
C GLU A 48 1.12 -2.35 7.29
N LEU A 49 0.64 -1.49 6.40
CA LEU A 49 -0.32 -1.80 5.33
C LEU A 49 0.34 -2.31 4.05
N ARG A 50 1.61 -2.74 4.10
CA ARG A 50 2.36 -3.39 3.03
C ARG A 50 2.63 -2.53 1.79
N PHE A 51 2.70 -1.21 1.95
CA PHE A 51 3.26 -0.33 0.91
C PHE A 51 4.78 -0.42 0.90
N GLU A 52 5.38 -0.33 -0.29
CA GLU A 52 6.76 0.08 -0.46
C GLU A 52 6.84 1.61 -0.27
N VAL A 53 7.42 2.08 0.85
CA VAL A 53 7.36 3.50 1.23
C VAL A 53 8.73 4.19 1.16
N ILE A 54 8.80 5.27 0.37
CA ILE A 54 9.87 6.27 0.41
C ILE A 54 9.45 7.38 1.39
N CYS A 55 10.22 7.54 2.47
CA CYS A 55 9.99 8.56 3.47
C CYS A 55 11.06 9.63 3.37
N ALA A 56 10.66 10.85 3.07
CA ALA A 56 11.53 12.01 2.98
C ALA A 56 11.13 13.06 4.02
N LYS A 57 12.12 13.64 4.68
CA LYS A 57 11.93 14.70 5.67
C LYS A 57 12.85 15.86 5.33
N ASP A 58 12.31 17.08 5.41
CA ASP A 58 13.04 18.33 5.19
C ASP A 58 13.86 18.34 3.88
N LEU A 59 13.22 17.98 2.76
CA LEU A 59 13.85 18.06 1.43
C LEU A 59 14.27 19.50 1.15
N ARG A 60 15.56 19.71 0.92
CA ARG A 60 16.19 21.04 1.02
C ARG A 60 16.01 21.86 -0.24
N THR A 61 16.24 21.23 -1.39
CA THR A 61 16.27 21.92 -2.69
C THR A 61 15.25 21.35 -3.65
N ARG A 62 14.87 22.13 -4.66
CA ARG A 62 14.03 21.65 -5.76
C ARG A 62 14.61 20.41 -6.43
N ARG A 63 15.93 20.38 -6.64
CA ARG A 63 16.61 19.24 -7.29
C ARG A 63 16.45 17.96 -6.48
N GLU A 64 16.64 18.04 -5.16
CA GLU A 64 16.48 16.91 -4.25
C GLU A 64 15.02 16.41 -4.24
N PHE A 65 14.07 17.34 -4.16
CA PHE A 65 12.65 17.01 -4.19
C PHE A 65 12.25 16.37 -5.51
N LYS A 66 12.64 16.97 -6.64
CA LYS A 66 12.40 16.41 -7.98
C LYS A 66 12.95 14.98 -8.10
N ARG A 67 14.18 14.74 -7.66
CA ARG A 67 14.79 13.40 -7.68
C ARG A 67 14.01 12.41 -6.83
N THR A 68 13.54 12.82 -5.66
CA THR A 68 12.73 11.96 -4.77
C THR A 68 11.40 11.58 -5.43
N VAL A 69 10.76 12.50 -6.15
CA VAL A 69 9.56 12.22 -6.96
C VAL A 69 9.88 11.24 -8.10
N GLN A 70 11.01 11.40 -8.78
CA GLN A 70 11.45 10.48 -9.84
C GLN A 70 11.74 9.08 -9.32
N ASP A 71 12.41 8.97 -8.16
CA ASP A 71 12.69 7.68 -7.52
C ASP A 71 11.39 6.96 -7.14
N PHE A 72 10.39 7.72 -6.68
CA PHE A 72 9.04 7.22 -6.42
C PHE A 72 8.33 6.74 -7.68
N THR A 73 8.23 7.58 -8.73
CA THR A 73 7.48 7.23 -9.93
C THR A 73 8.16 6.14 -10.75
N SER A 74 9.48 5.97 -10.65
CA SER A 74 10.21 4.85 -11.27
C SER A 74 9.81 3.47 -10.73
N LYS A 75 9.15 3.40 -9.56
CA LYS A 75 8.69 2.16 -8.93
C LYS A 75 7.23 1.82 -9.27
N LEU A 76 6.55 2.72 -9.97
CA LEU A 76 5.17 2.61 -10.42
C LEU A 76 5.09 2.03 -11.85
N GLY A 77 3.91 1.57 -12.23
CA GLY A 77 3.64 0.92 -13.51
C GLY A 77 2.21 0.37 -13.58
N PRO A 78 1.81 -0.23 -14.71
CA PRO A 78 0.54 -0.97 -14.80
C PRO A 78 0.42 -2.02 -13.69
N GLY A 79 -0.76 -2.17 -13.09
CA GLY A 79 -0.96 -3.10 -11.97
C GLY A 79 -0.47 -2.60 -10.61
N THR A 80 -0.09 -1.32 -10.51
CA THR A 80 0.34 -0.70 -9.25
C THR A 80 -0.63 0.38 -8.75
N ALA A 81 -0.60 0.65 -7.45
CA ALA A 81 -1.25 1.81 -6.85
C ALA A 81 -0.21 2.75 -6.24
N GLY A 82 -0.21 4.01 -6.66
CA GLY A 82 0.69 5.05 -6.18
C GLY A 82 0.05 5.93 -5.11
N LEU A 83 0.80 6.28 -4.07
CA LEU A 83 0.39 7.26 -3.07
C LEU A 83 1.45 8.34 -2.90
N PHE A 84 1.07 9.60 -3.09
CA PHE A 84 1.90 10.76 -2.77
C PHE A 84 1.28 11.50 -1.59
N TYR A 85 1.99 11.57 -0.46
CA TYR A 85 1.61 12.36 0.70
C TYR A 85 2.61 13.49 0.90
N TYR A 86 2.11 14.71 1.06
CA TYR A 86 2.91 15.88 1.40
C TYR A 86 2.33 16.62 2.59
N ALA A 87 3.17 16.89 3.58
CA ALA A 87 2.90 17.82 4.66
C ALA A 87 3.98 18.90 4.70
N GLY A 88 3.57 20.16 4.80
CA GLY A 88 4.49 21.32 4.79
C GLY A 88 3.86 22.60 4.26
N HIS A 89 4.68 23.57 3.85
CA HIS A 89 4.23 24.78 3.19
C HIS A 89 3.90 24.52 1.72
N GLY A 90 2.75 24.99 1.30
CA GLY A 90 2.37 25.07 -0.10
C GLY A 90 2.01 26.51 -0.45
N LEU A 91 2.21 26.88 -1.70
CA LEU A 91 1.85 28.20 -2.23
C LEU A 91 1.08 28.06 -3.54
N GLN A 92 0.37 29.12 -3.90
CA GLN A 92 -0.38 29.21 -5.14
C GLN A 92 -0.05 30.50 -5.89
N ILE A 93 0.23 30.35 -7.18
CA ILE A 93 0.51 31.45 -8.10
C ILE A 93 -0.31 31.23 -9.36
N ASP A 94 -1.15 32.19 -9.72
CA ASP A 94 -1.93 32.18 -10.97
C ASP A 94 -2.76 30.90 -11.20
N GLY A 95 -3.28 30.27 -10.13
CA GLY A 95 -4.05 29.03 -10.21
C GLY A 95 -3.23 27.75 -10.07
N GLU A 96 -1.90 27.82 -10.12
CA GLU A 96 -1.02 26.66 -9.99
C GLU A 96 -0.53 26.49 -8.54
N ASN A 97 -0.50 25.23 -8.09
CA ASN A 97 -0.07 24.86 -6.74
C ASN A 97 1.39 24.43 -6.73
N TYR A 98 2.13 24.83 -5.71
CA TYR A 98 3.55 24.51 -5.56
C TYR A 98 3.87 24.03 -4.13
N LEU A 99 4.75 23.03 -4.05
CA LEU A 99 5.25 22.41 -2.82
C LEU A 99 6.67 22.92 -2.56
N VAL A 100 6.92 23.41 -1.34
CA VAL A 100 8.11 24.21 -1.02
C VAL A 100 9.20 23.34 -0.36
N PRO A 101 10.41 23.26 -0.93
CA PRO A 101 11.60 22.73 -0.24
C PRO A 101 12.00 23.60 0.97
N THR A 102 12.69 23.02 1.96
CA THR A 102 13.03 23.72 3.21
C THR A 102 14.07 24.83 3.06
N GLU A 103 14.86 24.81 1.99
CA GLU A 103 15.89 25.82 1.72
C GLU A 103 15.65 26.54 0.38
N ALA A 104 14.41 26.57 -0.11
CA ALA A 104 14.05 27.30 -1.32
C ALA A 104 14.28 28.81 -1.15
N PRO A 105 15.17 29.45 -1.92
CA PRO A 105 15.45 30.88 -1.84
C PRO A 105 14.37 31.69 -2.60
N ILE A 106 13.17 31.78 -2.03
CA ILE A 106 12.04 32.50 -2.63
C ILE A 106 12.04 33.95 -2.13
N GLU A 107 12.43 34.91 -2.97
CA GLU A 107 12.43 36.34 -2.66
C GLU A 107 11.33 37.10 -3.42
N LYS A 108 11.02 36.67 -4.65
CA LYS A 108 10.02 37.25 -5.55
C LYS A 108 9.18 36.16 -6.22
N LYS A 109 8.10 36.58 -6.89
CA LYS A 109 7.13 35.67 -7.54
C LYS A 109 7.80 34.77 -8.57
N GLU A 110 8.78 35.29 -9.29
CA GLU A 110 9.48 34.58 -10.37
C GLU A 110 10.31 33.40 -9.85
N ASP A 111 10.82 33.46 -8.63
CA ASP A 111 11.65 32.39 -8.05
C ASP A 111 10.83 31.14 -7.73
N VAL A 112 9.50 31.26 -7.60
CA VAL A 112 8.62 30.16 -7.20
C VAL A 112 8.77 28.96 -8.14
N GLU A 113 8.68 29.17 -9.45
CA GLU A 113 8.72 28.06 -10.41
C GLU A 113 10.11 27.38 -10.44
N ASP A 114 11.16 28.18 -10.25
CA ASP A 114 12.55 27.75 -10.29
C ASP A 114 13.01 27.04 -9.01
N GLU A 115 12.41 27.36 -7.86
CA GLU A 115 12.84 26.87 -6.54
C GLU A 115 11.88 25.88 -5.87
N THR A 116 10.71 25.62 -6.47
CA THR A 116 9.69 24.72 -5.90
C THR A 116 9.27 23.60 -6.86
N ILE A 117 8.44 22.68 -6.36
CA ILE A 117 7.84 21.62 -7.17
C ILE A 117 6.38 21.96 -7.43
N SER A 118 6.00 22.11 -8.70
CA SER A 118 4.59 22.29 -9.05
C SER A 118 3.81 20.99 -8.82
N MET A 119 2.57 21.11 -8.34
CA MET A 119 1.68 19.96 -8.20
C MET A 119 1.39 19.33 -9.56
N ARG A 120 1.37 20.14 -10.62
CA ARG A 120 1.29 19.68 -12.01
C ARG A 120 2.42 18.73 -12.37
N TYR A 121 3.67 19.03 -11.99
CA TYR A 121 4.80 18.12 -12.20
C TYR A 121 4.57 16.75 -11.54
N VAL A 122 4.07 16.73 -10.30
CA VAL A 122 3.78 15.47 -9.58
C VAL A 122 2.65 14.70 -10.26
N MET A 123 1.57 15.38 -10.66
CA MET A 123 0.43 14.75 -11.36
C MET A 123 0.84 14.17 -12.71
N THR A 124 1.60 14.93 -13.52
CA THR A 124 2.12 14.44 -14.81
C THR A 124 3.01 13.22 -14.61
N ALA A 125 3.91 13.23 -13.62
CA ALA A 125 4.77 12.08 -13.36
C ALA A 125 3.99 10.82 -12.91
N LEU A 126 2.87 11.00 -12.21
CA LEU A 126 1.96 9.90 -11.83
C LEU A 126 1.13 9.39 -13.00
N GLU A 127 0.71 10.28 -13.91
CA GLU A 127 0.00 9.93 -15.13
C GLU A 127 0.90 9.13 -16.09
N GLU A 128 2.14 9.59 -16.29
CA GLU A 128 3.14 8.92 -17.11
C GLU A 128 3.51 7.53 -16.58
N ALA A 129 3.45 7.33 -15.26
CA ALA A 129 3.70 6.04 -14.63
C ALA A 129 2.63 4.98 -14.95
N ARG A 130 1.42 5.37 -15.38
CA ARG A 130 0.31 4.47 -15.74
C ARG A 130 -0.05 3.45 -14.65
N SER A 131 0.01 3.87 -13.39
CA SER A 131 -0.58 3.13 -12.26
C SER A 131 -2.09 2.98 -12.47
N ASP A 132 -2.67 1.90 -11.95
CA ASP A 132 -4.12 1.66 -12.02
C ASP A 132 -4.89 2.63 -11.13
N PHE A 133 -4.25 3.08 -10.04
CA PHE A 133 -4.80 4.07 -9.13
C PHE A 133 -3.69 4.96 -8.54
N ASN A 134 -3.94 6.26 -8.46
CA ASN A 134 -3.05 7.21 -7.79
C ASN A 134 -3.81 8.03 -6.74
N LEU A 135 -3.26 8.11 -5.52
CA LEU A 135 -3.80 8.93 -4.45
C LEU A 135 -2.79 10.00 -4.06
N ILE A 136 -3.18 11.26 -4.17
CA ILE A 136 -2.41 12.42 -3.75
C ILE A 136 -3.08 12.98 -2.49
N ILE A 137 -2.33 13.13 -1.40
CA ILE A 137 -2.80 13.69 -0.14
C ILE A 137 -1.95 14.90 0.21
N LEU A 138 -2.59 16.05 0.39
CA LEU A 138 -1.91 17.32 0.65
C LEU A 138 -2.37 17.87 2.01
N ASP A 139 -1.53 17.68 3.02
CA ASP A 139 -1.66 18.27 4.36
C ASP A 139 -0.77 19.51 4.50
N ALA A 140 -1.03 20.50 3.65
CA ALA A 140 -0.18 21.68 3.53
C ALA A 140 -0.83 22.93 4.13
N CYS A 141 -0.05 23.69 4.90
CA CYS A 141 -0.45 24.99 5.41
C CYS A 141 -0.31 26.04 4.31
N ARG A 142 -1.39 26.82 4.18
CA ARG A 142 -1.80 27.53 2.96
C ARG A 142 -1.65 29.06 3.05
N ASN A 143 -1.34 29.57 4.24
CA ASN A 143 -0.86 30.93 4.43
C ASN A 143 0.67 30.91 4.40
N SER A 144 1.23 30.87 3.19
CA SER A 144 2.67 30.74 3.02
C SER A 144 3.38 32.03 3.45
N PRO A 145 4.35 31.96 4.39
CA PRO A 145 5.18 33.11 4.73
C PRO A 145 5.99 33.63 3.52
N PHE A 146 6.20 32.78 2.50
CA PHE A 146 6.98 33.05 1.30
C PHE A 146 6.30 33.98 0.28
N THR A 147 5.00 34.27 0.44
CA THR A 147 4.26 35.17 -0.46
C THR A 147 4.00 36.56 0.14
N ARG A 148 4.52 36.84 1.34
CA ARG A 148 4.37 38.15 2.00
C ARG A 148 5.12 39.23 1.21
N GLY A 149 4.39 39.93 0.34
CA GLY A 149 4.94 41.00 -0.51
C GLY A 149 4.65 40.82 -1.99
N PHE A 150 4.13 39.65 -2.42
CA PHE A 150 3.70 39.46 -3.80
C PHE A 150 2.42 40.28 -4.05
N THR A 151 2.31 40.92 -5.21
CA THR A 151 1.11 41.69 -5.59
C THR A 151 -0.12 40.76 -5.68
N ARG A 152 -1.33 41.34 -5.61
CA ARG A 152 -2.67 40.72 -5.45
C ARG A 152 -3.06 39.46 -6.28
N SER A 153 -2.17 38.91 -7.10
CA SER A 153 -2.32 37.66 -7.87
C SER A 153 -2.10 36.37 -7.07
N THR A 154 -1.66 36.46 -5.81
CA THR A 154 -1.55 35.29 -4.91
C THR A 154 -2.87 35.04 -4.20
N GLY A 155 -3.53 33.90 -4.45
CA GLY A 155 -4.69 33.48 -3.66
C GLY A 155 -4.26 33.05 -2.26
N ARG A 156 -5.22 33.02 -1.33
CA ARG A 156 -5.01 32.41 -0.01
C ARG A 156 -5.03 30.90 -0.26
N GLY A 157 -4.02 30.14 0.14
CA GLY A 157 -4.01 28.67 0.01
C GLY A 157 -3.89 28.08 -1.38
N LEU A 158 -4.00 26.74 -1.48
CA LEU A 158 -3.88 26.04 -2.77
C LEU A 158 -5.17 26.18 -3.58
N ALA A 159 -5.01 26.41 -4.87
CA ALA A 159 -6.07 26.39 -5.86
C ALA A 159 -6.74 25.01 -5.92
N PRO A 160 -8.02 24.96 -6.35
CA PRO A 160 -8.60 23.70 -6.80
C PRO A 160 -7.74 23.12 -7.94
N VAL A 161 -7.65 21.79 -8.04
CA VAL A 161 -7.09 21.17 -9.24
C VAL A 161 -8.17 21.14 -10.30
N SER A 162 -7.93 21.76 -11.46
CA SER A 162 -8.84 21.75 -12.60
C SER A 162 -8.79 20.43 -13.37
N GLU A 163 -7.60 19.83 -13.47
CA GLU A 163 -7.35 18.61 -14.25
C GLU A 163 -6.60 17.58 -13.39
N THR A 164 -7.32 16.54 -12.95
CA THR A 164 -6.73 15.38 -12.27
C THR A 164 -6.59 14.24 -13.28
N PRO A 165 -5.43 13.56 -13.37
CA PRO A 165 -5.26 12.42 -14.27
C PRO A 165 -6.32 11.35 -14.02
N THR A 166 -6.77 10.67 -15.08
CA THR A 166 -7.73 9.55 -14.94
C THR A 166 -7.15 8.48 -14.02
N GLY A 167 -7.97 7.91 -13.14
CA GLY A 167 -7.50 6.95 -12.14
C GLY A 167 -6.83 7.61 -10.93
N SER A 168 -6.96 8.94 -10.77
CA SER A 168 -6.35 9.67 -9.66
C SER A 168 -7.38 10.34 -8.75
N LEU A 169 -7.06 10.37 -7.46
CA LEU A 169 -7.77 11.13 -6.44
C LEU A 169 -6.79 12.05 -5.72
N VAL A 170 -7.14 13.33 -5.61
CA VAL A 170 -6.43 14.36 -4.85
C VAL A 170 -7.27 14.71 -3.63
N LEU A 171 -6.72 14.53 -2.43
CA LEU A 171 -7.34 14.86 -1.15
C LEU A 171 -6.57 15.99 -0.47
N TYR A 172 -7.25 17.10 -0.24
CA TYR A 172 -6.74 18.24 0.50
C TYR A 172 -7.19 18.21 1.95
N SER A 173 -6.30 18.62 2.86
CA SER A 173 -6.64 18.71 4.29
C SER A 173 -7.64 19.81 4.63
N THR A 174 -7.85 20.79 3.74
CA THR A 174 -8.84 21.86 3.88
C THR A 174 -9.39 22.28 2.51
N ALA A 175 -10.40 23.15 2.50
CA ALA A 175 -11.07 23.60 1.29
C ALA A 175 -10.11 24.44 0.43
N ALA A 176 -10.37 24.46 -0.87
CA ALA A 176 -9.72 25.40 -1.77
C ALA A 176 -9.84 26.83 -1.21
N ASN A 177 -8.72 27.53 -1.22
CA ASN A 177 -8.59 28.87 -0.67
C ASN A 177 -8.75 29.08 0.85
N ASP A 178 -8.77 28.02 1.66
CA ASP A 178 -8.81 28.11 3.13
C ASP A 178 -7.52 27.59 3.79
N THR A 179 -7.37 27.77 5.11
CA THR A 179 -6.18 27.39 5.89
C THR A 179 -6.42 26.10 6.68
N ALA A 180 -5.41 25.23 6.75
CA ALA A 180 -5.42 24.06 7.62
C ALA A 180 -4.93 24.43 9.02
N SER A 181 -5.53 23.84 10.05
CA SER A 181 -5.13 24.02 11.44
C SER A 181 -4.06 22.98 11.80
N ASP A 182 -2.98 23.43 12.45
CA ASP A 182 -1.99 22.52 13.04
C ASP A 182 -2.52 21.86 14.34
N GLY A 183 -3.70 22.26 14.82
CA GLY A 183 -4.23 21.84 16.12
C GLY A 183 -3.57 22.60 17.29
N PRO A 184 -4.06 22.43 18.53
CA PRO A 184 -3.47 23.05 19.71
C PRO A 184 -2.08 22.49 20.00
N SER A 185 -1.24 23.31 20.63
CA SER A 185 0.10 22.92 21.05
C SER A 185 0.08 21.66 21.93
N GLY A 186 0.98 20.71 21.66
CA GLY A 186 1.09 19.45 22.40
C GLY A 186 0.34 18.27 21.78
N GLN A 187 -0.45 18.46 20.71
CA GLN A 187 -0.91 17.33 19.90
C GLN A 187 0.24 16.78 19.04
N ARG A 188 0.27 15.46 18.88
CA ARG A 188 1.32 14.79 18.10
C ARG A 188 1.20 15.08 16.60
N ASN A 189 -0.02 15.05 16.08
CA ASN A 189 -0.33 15.11 14.66
C ASN A 189 -1.33 16.23 14.35
N SER A 190 -1.36 16.70 13.10
CA SER A 190 -2.43 17.59 12.62
C SER A 190 -3.80 16.91 12.79
N PRO A 191 -4.90 17.67 12.97
CA PRO A 191 -6.25 17.11 12.99
C PRO A 191 -6.55 16.24 11.76
N PHE A 192 -6.06 16.67 10.59
CA PHE A 192 -6.21 15.90 9.35
C PHE A 192 -5.49 14.56 9.41
N THR A 193 -4.20 14.57 9.72
CA THR A 193 -3.39 13.35 9.76
C THR A 193 -3.83 12.41 10.87
N LYS A 194 -4.24 12.93 12.03
CA LYS A 194 -4.88 12.15 13.12
C LYS A 194 -6.07 11.34 12.60
N HIS A 195 -7.01 11.98 11.90
CA HIS A 195 -8.19 11.31 11.38
C HIS A 195 -7.87 10.39 10.19
N LEU A 196 -6.89 10.75 9.36
CA LEU A 196 -6.41 9.89 8.27
C LEU A 196 -5.85 8.58 8.82
N LEU A 197 -4.91 8.65 9.78
CA LEU A 197 -4.28 7.48 10.41
C LEU A 197 -5.29 6.53 11.05
N ALA A 198 -6.31 7.07 11.72
CA ALA A 198 -7.36 6.27 12.35
C ALA A 198 -8.20 5.48 11.34
N ASN A 199 -8.41 6.02 10.13
CA ASN A 199 -9.26 5.40 9.12
C ASN A 199 -8.49 4.50 8.13
N MET A 200 -7.20 4.77 7.87
CA MET A 200 -6.38 3.93 6.97
C MET A 200 -6.27 2.47 7.43
N LYS A 201 -6.38 2.21 8.73
CA LYS A 201 -6.26 0.87 9.30
C LYS A 201 -7.57 0.08 9.32
N VAL A 202 -8.68 0.65 8.82
CA VAL A 202 -10.00 0.01 8.86
C VAL A 202 -10.18 -0.87 7.61
N PRO A 203 -10.30 -2.21 7.77
CA PRO A 203 -10.55 -3.10 6.64
C PRO A 203 -11.91 -2.83 5.98
N GLY A 204 -12.00 -3.03 4.67
CA GLY A 204 -13.21 -2.81 3.87
C GLY A 204 -13.61 -1.34 3.70
N LEU A 205 -12.82 -0.39 4.21
CA LEU A 205 -13.13 1.03 4.07
C LEU A 205 -12.59 1.55 2.73
N THR A 206 -13.50 1.78 1.77
CA THR A 206 -13.16 2.41 0.49
C THR A 206 -12.61 3.81 0.70
N VAL A 207 -11.79 4.29 -0.23
CA VAL A 207 -11.17 5.61 -0.15
C VAL A 207 -12.21 6.74 -0.09
N GLU A 208 -13.35 6.62 -0.76
CA GLU A 208 -14.44 7.60 -0.69
C GLU A 208 -15.10 7.62 0.69
N ALA A 209 -15.31 6.43 1.28
CA ALA A 209 -15.83 6.33 2.64
C ALA A 209 -14.82 6.85 3.67
N LEU A 210 -13.53 6.60 3.45
CA LEU A 210 -12.44 7.16 4.23
C LEU A 210 -12.43 8.68 4.15
N VAL A 211 -12.51 9.27 2.96
CA VAL A 211 -12.58 10.73 2.76
C VAL A 211 -13.75 11.31 3.55
N LYS A 212 -14.95 10.73 3.47
CA LYS A 212 -16.12 11.18 4.23
C LYS A 212 -15.87 11.14 5.75
N LYS A 213 -15.29 10.05 6.28
CA LYS A 213 -14.99 9.91 7.71
C LYS A 213 -13.90 10.88 8.17
N VAL A 214 -12.84 11.06 7.38
CA VAL A 214 -11.78 12.02 7.65
C VAL A 214 -12.36 13.43 7.67
N SER A 215 -13.15 13.82 6.68
CA SER A 215 -13.79 15.14 6.63
C SER A 215 -14.70 15.40 7.83
N ALA A 216 -15.53 14.43 8.21
CA ALA A 216 -16.40 14.56 9.38
C ALA A 216 -15.60 14.71 10.68
N GLY A 217 -14.54 13.90 10.87
CA GLY A 217 -13.67 13.98 12.02
C GLY A 217 -12.94 15.31 12.11
N VAL A 218 -12.30 15.75 11.02
CA VAL A 218 -11.57 17.02 10.95
C VAL A 218 -12.48 18.20 11.25
N GLN A 219 -13.67 18.26 10.65
CA GLN A 219 -14.63 19.33 10.93
C GLN A 219 -15.05 19.37 12.39
N ALA A 220 -15.32 18.21 13.00
CA ALA A 220 -15.72 18.13 14.40
C ALA A 220 -14.58 18.54 15.35
N ASP A 221 -13.37 18.03 15.12
CA ASP A 221 -12.21 18.29 15.98
C ASP A 221 -11.77 19.76 15.87
N THR A 222 -11.67 20.30 14.66
CA THR A 222 -11.31 21.71 14.46
C THR A 222 -12.36 22.66 15.00
N HIS A 223 -13.65 22.37 14.84
CA HIS A 223 -14.71 23.17 15.45
C HIS A 223 -14.59 23.20 16.97
N LYS A 224 -14.32 22.03 17.59
CA LYS A 224 -14.12 21.94 19.04
C LYS A 224 -12.88 22.69 19.52
N LEU A 225 -11.79 22.63 18.75
CA LEU A 225 -10.48 23.16 19.15
C LEU A 225 -10.32 24.67 18.86
N THR A 226 -10.88 25.16 17.77
CA THR A 226 -10.62 26.53 17.27
C THR A 226 -11.90 27.33 17.01
N GLY A 227 -13.08 26.74 17.21
CA GLY A 227 -14.37 27.35 16.88
C GLY A 227 -14.65 27.48 15.37
N LYS A 228 -13.77 26.96 14.51
CA LYS A 228 -13.89 27.01 13.05
C LYS A 228 -13.83 25.61 12.47
N ARG A 229 -14.59 25.35 11.40
CA ARG A 229 -14.58 24.06 10.71
C ARG A 229 -13.58 24.10 9.57
N GLN A 230 -12.52 23.30 9.68
CA GLN A 230 -11.69 22.93 8.54
C GLN A 230 -12.44 21.87 7.72
N VAL A 231 -12.56 22.10 6.41
CA VAL A 231 -13.36 21.23 5.52
C VAL A 231 -12.43 20.57 4.49
N PRO A 232 -11.95 19.34 4.72
CA PRO A 232 -11.19 18.62 3.71
C PRO A 232 -12.00 18.44 2.42
N PHE A 233 -11.32 18.48 1.28
CA PHE A 233 -11.96 18.45 -0.04
C PHE A 233 -11.20 17.51 -0.97
N SER A 234 -11.91 16.80 -1.84
CA SER A 234 -11.31 15.87 -2.80
C SER A 234 -11.69 16.18 -4.24
N TYR A 235 -10.74 16.02 -5.16
CA TYR A 235 -10.91 16.10 -6.62
C TYR A 235 -10.43 14.82 -7.25
N GLY A 236 -11.04 14.37 -8.34
CA GLY A 236 -10.58 13.17 -9.01
C GLY A 236 -11.70 12.35 -9.63
N SER A 237 -11.29 11.44 -10.49
CA SER A 237 -12.14 10.39 -11.02
C SER A 237 -11.28 9.14 -11.18
N PHE A 238 -11.78 8.03 -10.63
CA PHE A 238 -11.19 6.72 -10.79
C PHE A 238 -12.30 5.68 -10.82
N THR A 239 -11.96 4.48 -11.26
CA THR A 239 -12.89 3.36 -11.35
C THR A 239 -12.41 2.21 -10.47
N GLY A 240 -13.34 1.49 -9.87
CA GLY A 240 -13.05 0.39 -8.94
C GLY A 240 -12.93 0.87 -7.50
N ASP A 241 -12.46 -0.02 -6.62
CA ASP A 241 -12.36 0.24 -5.19
C ASP A 241 -10.89 0.23 -4.74
N PHE A 242 -10.54 1.21 -3.90
CA PHE A 242 -9.27 1.22 -3.20
C PHE A 242 -9.50 1.28 -1.69
N CYS A 243 -8.89 0.35 -0.96
CA CYS A 243 -8.96 0.28 0.50
C CYS A 243 -7.56 0.05 1.06
N PHE A 244 -7.13 0.92 1.98
CA PHE A 244 -5.78 0.86 2.56
C PHE A 244 -5.48 -0.49 3.25
N ALA A 245 -6.44 -1.02 4.01
CA ALA A 245 -6.35 -2.28 4.75
C ALA A 245 -7.06 -3.45 4.04
N GLY A 246 -7.18 -3.38 2.71
CA GLY A 246 -7.88 -4.38 1.88
C GLY A 246 -9.39 -4.16 1.83
N CYS A 247 -10.01 -4.43 0.67
CA CYS A 247 -11.44 -4.17 0.44
C CYS A 247 -12.37 -5.30 0.86
N ALA A 248 -11.84 -6.50 1.13
CA ALA A 248 -12.63 -7.58 1.70
C ALA A 248 -13.15 -7.19 3.09
N SER A 249 -14.42 -7.45 3.37
CA SER A 249 -15.02 -7.23 4.67
C SER A 249 -14.35 -8.09 5.75
N PRO A 250 -14.45 -7.73 7.04
CA PRO A 250 -13.89 -8.54 8.13
C PRO A 250 -14.37 -10.00 8.12
N THR A 251 -15.61 -10.24 7.71
CA THR A 251 -16.20 -11.58 7.58
C THR A 251 -15.55 -12.35 6.44
N GLU A 252 -15.41 -11.73 5.27
CA GLU A 252 -14.75 -12.35 4.11
C GLU A 252 -13.26 -12.60 4.38
N GLN A 253 -12.59 -11.68 5.08
CA GLN A 253 -11.20 -11.87 5.51
C GLN A 253 -11.07 -13.04 6.49
N ALA A 254 -11.95 -13.15 7.48
CA ALA A 254 -11.95 -14.24 8.45
C ALA A 254 -12.24 -15.59 7.79
N GLU A 255 -13.17 -15.64 6.83
CA GLU A 255 -13.48 -16.84 6.06
C GLU A 255 -12.31 -17.24 5.17
N THR A 256 -11.70 -16.29 4.45
CA THR A 256 -10.52 -16.53 3.61
C THR A 256 -9.34 -17.04 4.44
N GLU A 257 -9.10 -16.47 5.62
CA GLU A 257 -8.04 -16.88 6.53
C GLU A 257 -8.31 -18.28 7.11
N ARG A 258 -9.58 -18.61 7.40
CA ARG A 258 -9.98 -19.95 7.84
C ARG A 258 -9.71 -20.99 6.73
N LEU A 259 -10.15 -20.70 5.51
CA LEU A 259 -9.93 -21.57 4.34
C LEU A 259 -8.44 -21.73 4.04
N ARG A 260 -7.63 -20.67 4.18
CA ARG A 260 -6.17 -20.73 4.03
C ARG A 260 -5.55 -21.69 5.05
N LYS A 261 -5.90 -21.54 6.33
CA LYS A 261 -5.40 -22.42 7.41
C LYS A 261 -5.83 -23.87 7.21
N GLU A 262 -7.05 -24.09 6.76
CA GLU A 262 -7.57 -25.42 6.46
C GLU A 262 -6.82 -26.07 5.29
N ARG A 263 -6.54 -25.31 4.23
CA ARG A 263 -5.72 -25.77 3.11
C ARG A 263 -4.29 -26.10 3.55
N GLU A 264 -3.65 -25.24 4.35
CA GLU A 264 -2.30 -25.49 4.88
C GLU A 264 -2.26 -26.72 5.79
N ALA A 265 -3.31 -26.95 6.59
CA ALA A 265 -3.43 -28.15 7.41
C ALA A 265 -3.61 -29.41 6.56
N LEU A 266 -4.43 -29.33 5.50
CA LEU A 266 -4.62 -30.42 4.56
C LEU A 266 -3.34 -30.76 3.78
N GLU A 267 -2.60 -29.75 3.33
CA GLU A 267 -1.31 -29.92 2.65
C GLU A 267 -0.29 -30.61 3.57
N ARG A 268 -0.22 -30.22 4.84
CA ARG A 268 0.63 -30.91 5.85
C ARG A 268 0.19 -32.35 6.06
N ALA A 269 -1.11 -32.59 6.22
CA ALA A 269 -1.63 -33.95 6.41
C ALA A 269 -1.34 -34.85 5.21
N HIS A 270 -1.46 -34.32 3.99
CA HIS A 270 -1.07 -35.04 2.77
C HIS A 270 0.42 -35.35 2.72
N ALA A 271 1.29 -34.40 3.10
CA ALA A 271 2.73 -34.63 3.16
C ALA A 271 3.09 -35.73 4.18
N ASP A 272 2.48 -35.72 5.36
CA ASP A 272 2.66 -36.74 6.38
C ASP A 272 2.18 -38.13 5.93
N LEU A 273 1.04 -38.18 5.22
CA LEU A 273 0.51 -39.42 4.66
C LEU A 273 1.48 -40.00 3.62
N ALA A 274 2.01 -39.16 2.73
CA ALA A 274 2.96 -39.56 1.70
C ALA A 274 4.27 -40.11 2.31
N LEU A 275 4.77 -39.51 3.39
CA LEU A 275 5.94 -40.02 4.13
C LEU A 275 5.65 -41.40 4.73
N ARG A 276 4.50 -41.60 5.36
CA ARG A 276 4.10 -42.90 5.94
C ARG A 276 3.95 -43.98 4.87
N GLU A 277 3.35 -43.66 3.73
CA GLU A 277 3.23 -44.58 2.61
C GLU A 277 4.61 -45.00 2.06
N ALA A 278 5.55 -44.05 1.95
CA ALA A 278 6.91 -44.33 1.53
C ALA A 278 7.65 -45.24 2.53
N GLU A 279 7.47 -45.03 3.83
CA GLU A 279 8.03 -45.91 4.87
C GLU A 279 7.46 -47.32 4.83
N LEU A 280 6.13 -47.45 4.65
CA LEU A 280 5.48 -48.75 4.53
C LEU A 280 5.95 -49.52 3.30
N ARG A 281 6.09 -48.84 2.15
CA ARG A 281 6.66 -49.44 0.94
C ARG A 281 8.09 -49.94 1.17
N ARG A 282 8.94 -49.13 1.80
CA ARG A 282 10.31 -49.54 2.18
C ARG A 282 10.33 -50.76 3.10
N LYS A 283 9.42 -50.84 4.08
CA LYS A 283 9.33 -52.00 4.98
C LYS A 283 8.86 -53.26 4.26
N ALA A 284 7.88 -53.15 3.36
CA ALA A 284 7.40 -54.28 2.57
C ALA A 284 8.48 -54.81 1.60
N GLU A 285 9.27 -53.93 0.99
CA GLU A 285 10.40 -54.32 0.13
C GLU A 285 11.56 -54.98 0.92
N ALA A 286 11.69 -54.66 2.22
CA ALA A 286 12.71 -55.23 3.09
C ALA A 286 12.32 -56.58 3.72
N GLU A 287 11.06 -57.04 3.55
CA GLU A 287 10.58 -58.29 4.12
C GLU A 287 11.08 -59.48 3.28
N PRO A 288 11.79 -60.47 3.87
CA PRO A 288 12.35 -61.57 3.11
C PRO A 288 11.23 -62.46 2.53
N ALA A 289 11.38 -62.85 1.26
CA ALA A 289 10.42 -63.72 0.59
C ALA A 289 10.13 -64.99 1.42
N PRO A 290 8.86 -65.42 1.56
CA PRO A 290 8.52 -66.59 2.35
C PRO A 290 9.28 -67.80 1.80
N GLN A 291 10.08 -68.45 2.64
CA GLN A 291 10.77 -69.68 2.29
C GLN A 291 9.71 -70.71 1.90
N ALA A 292 9.67 -71.05 0.61
CA ALA A 292 8.83 -72.12 0.10
C ALA A 292 9.19 -73.42 0.83
N THR A 293 8.31 -73.86 1.72
CA THR A 293 8.39 -75.19 2.32
C THR A 293 8.28 -76.21 1.18
N ARG A 294 9.40 -76.86 0.86
CA ARG A 294 9.44 -78.00 -0.06
C ARG A 294 8.59 -79.13 0.53
N THR A 295 7.33 -79.21 0.11
CA THR A 295 6.50 -80.40 0.34
C THR A 295 7.06 -81.52 -0.52
N THR A 296 7.71 -82.50 0.11
CA THR A 296 8.18 -83.73 -0.53
C THR A 296 6.97 -84.54 -1.03
N ALA A 297 6.93 -84.83 -2.33
CA ALA A 297 5.93 -85.69 -2.94
C ALA A 297 6.05 -87.15 -2.44
N PRO A 298 4.93 -87.88 -2.26
CA PRO A 298 4.94 -89.27 -1.80
C PRO A 298 5.45 -90.23 -2.89
N PRO A 299 5.97 -91.42 -2.51
CA PRO A 299 6.70 -92.31 -3.41
C PRO A 299 5.77 -93.04 -4.40
N LYS A 300 6.30 -93.27 -5.60
CA LYS A 300 5.65 -93.95 -6.74
C LYS A 300 5.53 -95.47 -6.46
N PRO A 301 4.39 -96.13 -6.74
CA PRO A 301 4.24 -97.56 -6.50
C PRO A 301 5.05 -98.42 -7.48
N ALA A 302 5.60 -99.52 -6.97
CA ALA A 302 6.44 -100.47 -7.70
C ALA A 302 5.65 -101.25 -8.78
N ALA A 303 6.25 -101.38 -9.96
CA ALA A 303 5.71 -102.17 -11.07
C ALA A 303 5.90 -103.68 -10.83
N LYS A 304 4.87 -104.47 -11.15
CA LYS A 304 4.85 -105.94 -11.08
C LYS A 304 5.75 -106.58 -12.15
N PRO A 305 6.28 -107.80 -11.90
CA PRO A 305 7.31 -108.41 -12.73
C PRO A 305 6.75 -109.00 -14.03
N VAL A 306 7.48 -108.82 -15.13
CA VAL A 306 7.26 -109.53 -16.39
C VAL A 306 8.09 -110.80 -16.38
N VAL A 307 7.42 -111.93 -16.48
CA VAL A 307 8.01 -113.27 -16.66
C VAL A 307 8.30 -113.48 -18.14
N VAL A 308 9.51 -113.94 -18.47
CA VAL A 308 9.84 -114.52 -19.79
C VAL A 308 10.75 -115.74 -19.55
N PRO A 309 10.58 -116.87 -20.27
CA PRO A 309 11.14 -118.16 -19.87
C PRO A 309 12.55 -118.43 -20.42
N SER A 310 13.22 -119.39 -19.77
CA SER A 310 14.61 -119.82 -19.90
C SER A 310 15.00 -120.52 -21.22
N PHE A 311 16.30 -120.47 -21.52
CA PHE A 311 17.12 -121.62 -21.91
C PHE A 311 18.41 -121.63 -21.10
#